data_AF-A0A7C0Z9Q7-F1
#
_entry.id   AF-A0A7C0Z9Q7-F1
#
_cell.length_a   1.000
_cell.length_b   1.000
_cell.length_c   1.000
_cell.angle_alpha   90.00
_cell.angle_beta   90.00
_cell.angle_gamma   90.00
#
_symmetry.space_group_name_H-M   'P 1'
#
loop_
_entity.id
_entity.type
_entity.pdbx_description
1 polymer ?
#
loop_
_entity_poly.entity_id
_entity_poly.type
_entity_poly.pdbx_seq_one_letter_code
_entity_poly.pdbx_strand_id
1 'polypeptide(L)'
;MVKELWDEKRQERLMLLARFMRDEDLVQIALELGLDERVTEYKKRYEEARKRGFAFYLPSEERRWLVTEIAEKIADEKLAEIFNKLKPEDRLTDIGCFRGKYYTYCEGGELLLHGSWDEVKRDVFDALEQTKERGYAFLKAIIKLTKEMLKKRDIEYCYLFGPSYSDILRVMRVELGRFVAPSPRDFAVLKACQIYYKSGSRRYPGHSIPLEILPVVEEALEEWKLRRQCL
;
A
#
# COMPACT_ATOMS: atom_id res chain seq x y z
N MET A 1 -7.26 -20.55 11.39
CA MET A 1 -8.38 -19.83 10.75
C MET A 1 -8.77 -18.52 11.46
N VAL A 2 -9.43 -18.50 12.63
CA VAL A 2 -9.86 -17.21 13.27
C VAL A 2 -8.68 -16.31 13.64
N LYS A 3 -7.59 -16.89 14.19
CA LYS A 3 -6.37 -16.15 14.54
C LYS A 3 -5.64 -15.59 13.32
N GLU A 4 -5.50 -16.38 12.25
CA GLU A 4 -4.89 -15.95 10.98
C GLU A 4 -5.69 -14.83 10.31
N LEU A 5 -7.03 -14.91 10.31
CA LEU A 5 -7.89 -13.84 9.79
C LEU A 5 -7.72 -12.53 10.60
N TRP A 6 -7.58 -12.65 11.91
CA TRP A 6 -7.33 -11.51 12.80
C TRP A 6 -5.97 -10.87 12.53
N ASP A 7 -4.94 -11.69 12.31
CA ASP A 7 -3.59 -11.22 11.99
C ASP A 7 -3.55 -10.55 10.60
N GLU A 8 -4.22 -11.09 9.59
CA GLU A 8 -4.34 -10.46 8.26
C GLU A 8 -5.05 -9.11 8.31
N LYS A 9 -6.21 -9.03 8.98
CA LYS A 9 -6.99 -7.79 9.07
C LYS A 9 -6.26 -6.71 9.85
N ARG A 10 -5.54 -7.10 10.91
CA ARG A 10 -4.66 -6.19 11.66
C ARG A 10 -3.53 -5.68 10.78
N GLN A 11 -2.89 -6.54 9.98
CA GLN A 11 -1.82 -6.12 9.08
C GLN A 11 -2.31 -5.12 8.04
N GLU A 12 -3.50 -5.37 7.47
CA GLU A 12 -4.12 -4.45 6.53
C GLU A 12 -4.44 -3.09 7.17
N ARG A 13 -4.98 -3.10 8.40
CA ARG A 13 -5.24 -1.89 9.18
C ARG A 13 -3.96 -1.09 9.44
N LEU A 14 -2.88 -1.77 9.77
CA LEU A 14 -1.56 -1.17 9.96
C LEU A 14 -1.06 -0.51 8.67
N MET A 15 -1.20 -1.16 7.51
CA MET A 15 -0.86 -0.56 6.22
C MET A 15 -1.71 0.68 5.89
N LEU A 16 -3.02 0.61 6.16
CA LEU A 16 -3.97 1.71 5.95
C LEU A 16 -3.59 2.93 6.80
N LEU A 17 -3.36 2.74 8.10
CA LEU A 17 -2.93 3.81 9.02
C LEU A 17 -1.57 4.38 8.62
N ALA A 18 -0.60 3.53 8.31
CA ALA A 18 0.74 3.96 7.93
C ALA A 18 0.75 4.84 6.68
N ARG A 19 -0.15 4.55 5.73
CA ARG A 19 -0.25 5.25 4.44
C ARG A 19 -0.98 6.59 4.54
N PHE A 20 -2.09 6.64 5.29
CA PHE A 20 -2.99 7.80 5.26
C PHE A 20 -2.86 8.73 6.46
N MET A 21 -2.45 8.24 7.64
CA MET A 21 -2.47 9.08 8.85
C MET A 21 -1.21 9.93 8.99
N ARG A 22 -1.39 11.22 9.29
CA ARG A 22 -0.26 12.10 9.65
C ARG A 22 0.17 11.84 11.08
N ASP A 23 1.37 12.29 11.43
CA ASP A 23 1.93 12.09 12.77
C ASP A 23 1.05 12.75 13.85
N GLU A 24 0.52 13.93 13.59
CA GLU A 24 -0.41 14.61 14.48
C GLU A 24 -1.75 13.88 14.65
N ASP A 25 -2.25 13.28 13.57
CA ASP A 25 -3.51 12.53 13.59
C ASP A 25 -3.31 11.23 14.39
N LEU A 26 -2.19 10.52 14.19
CA LEU A 26 -1.83 9.33 14.98
C LEU A 26 -1.75 9.64 16.48
N VAL A 27 -1.14 10.76 16.86
CA VAL A 27 -1.07 11.17 18.28
C VAL A 27 -2.47 11.41 18.84
N GLN A 28 -3.36 12.09 18.10
CA GLN A 28 -4.73 12.33 18.54
C GLN A 28 -5.52 11.03 18.70
N ILE A 29 -5.44 10.13 17.71
CA ILE A 29 -6.12 8.83 17.76
C ILE A 29 -5.63 8.04 18.98
N ALA A 30 -4.32 8.01 19.23
CA ALA A 30 -3.75 7.28 20.35
C ALA A 30 -4.21 7.82 21.71
N LEU A 31 -4.37 9.14 21.85
CA LEU A 31 -4.94 9.76 23.05
C LEU A 31 -6.42 9.38 23.22
N GLU A 32 -7.21 9.37 22.14
CA GLU A 32 -8.62 8.93 22.18
C GLU A 32 -8.75 7.45 22.60
N LEU A 33 -7.72 6.64 22.36
CA LEU A 33 -7.64 5.22 22.75
C LEU A 33 -7.01 4.98 24.13
N GLY A 34 -6.62 6.03 24.87
CA GLY A 34 -6.02 5.91 26.21
C GLY A 34 -4.60 5.31 26.22
N LEU A 35 -3.80 5.55 25.17
CA LEU A 35 -2.40 5.11 25.08
C LEU A 35 -1.44 6.07 25.81
N ASP A 36 -1.64 6.32 27.10
CA ASP A 36 -1.21 7.60 27.69
C ASP A 36 0.29 7.77 28.01
N GLU A 37 1.01 6.72 28.39
CA GLU A 37 2.37 6.87 28.96
C GLU A 37 3.40 7.45 27.97
N ARG A 38 3.47 6.90 26.75
CA ARG A 38 4.41 7.39 25.71
C ARG A 38 3.81 8.53 24.89
N VAL A 39 2.51 8.52 24.66
CA VAL A 39 1.83 9.49 23.78
C VAL A 39 1.76 10.88 24.44
N THR A 40 1.79 10.97 25.77
CA THR A 40 1.86 12.25 26.47
C THR A 40 3.11 13.05 26.09
N GLU A 41 4.25 12.40 25.87
CA GLU A 41 5.47 13.07 25.40
C GLU A 41 5.31 13.55 23.95
N TYR A 42 4.74 12.72 23.08
CA TYR A 42 4.46 13.09 21.68
C TYR A 42 3.50 14.27 21.59
N LYS A 43 2.49 14.32 22.46
CA LYS A 43 1.55 15.44 22.57
C LYS A 43 2.28 16.73 22.94
N LYS A 44 3.18 16.70 23.93
CA LYS A 44 3.97 17.89 24.31
C LYS A 44 4.82 18.39 23.14
N ARG A 45 5.53 17.49 22.45
CA ARG A 45 6.34 17.83 21.26
C ARG A 45 5.48 18.41 20.13
N TYR A 46 4.29 17.84 19.90
CA TYR A 46 3.32 18.37 18.94
C TYR A 46 2.84 19.78 19.31
N GLU A 47 2.46 20.02 20.56
CA GLU A 47 2.02 21.33 21.05
C GLU A 47 3.14 22.38 20.96
N GLU A 48 4.38 22.01 21.26
CA GLU A 48 5.54 22.88 21.11
C GLU A 48 5.84 23.22 19.65
N ALA A 49 5.82 22.22 18.76
CA ALA A 49 5.98 22.44 17.31
C ALA A 49 4.91 23.39 16.78
N ARG A 50 3.65 23.17 17.16
CA ARG A 50 2.52 24.03 16.79
C ARG A 50 2.69 25.46 17.30
N LYS A 51 3.11 25.66 18.57
CA LYS A 51 3.37 27.00 19.14
C LYS A 51 4.46 27.75 18.38
N ARG A 52 5.45 27.05 17.86
CA ARG A 52 6.57 27.61 17.09
C ARG A 52 6.28 27.75 15.60
N GLY A 53 5.13 27.28 15.11
CA GLY A 53 4.79 27.27 13.69
C GLY A 53 5.59 26.24 12.87
N PHE A 54 6.17 25.22 13.52
CA PHE A 54 6.90 24.15 12.85
C PHE A 54 6.01 22.94 12.56
N ALA A 55 6.35 22.21 11.51
CA ALA A 55 5.76 20.90 11.23
C ALA A 55 6.16 19.92 12.34
N PHE A 56 5.20 19.10 12.78
CA PHE A 56 5.44 18.02 13.72
C PHE A 56 5.84 16.76 12.95
N TYR A 57 6.82 16.03 13.48
CA TYR A 57 7.28 14.77 12.90
C TYR A 57 7.63 13.77 14.01
N LEU A 58 7.19 12.53 13.81
CA LEU A 58 7.58 11.38 14.61
C LEU A 58 8.76 10.66 13.93
N PRO A 59 9.90 10.47 14.62
CA PRO A 59 10.93 9.52 14.23
C PRO A 59 10.33 8.18 13.80
N SER A 60 10.95 7.53 12.80
CA SER A 60 10.40 6.34 12.14
C SER A 60 10.03 5.21 13.10
N GLU A 61 10.81 5.01 14.17
CA GLU A 61 10.54 4.00 15.19
C GLU A 61 9.34 4.36 16.09
N GLU A 62 9.20 5.63 16.46
CA GLU A 62 8.06 6.14 17.25
C GLU A 62 6.77 6.04 16.44
N ARG A 63 6.82 6.46 15.17
CA ARG A 63 5.69 6.35 14.24
C ARG A 63 5.28 4.89 14.06
N ARG A 64 6.25 3.99 13.82
CA ARG A 64 5.97 2.55 13.64
C ARG A 64 5.29 1.98 14.87
N TRP A 65 5.84 2.22 16.06
CA TRP A 65 5.24 1.75 17.32
C TRP A 65 3.80 2.26 17.47
N LEU A 66 3.58 3.56 17.24
CA LEU A 66 2.26 4.18 17.41
C LEU A 66 1.21 3.62 16.45
N VAL A 67 1.58 3.43 15.17
CA VAL A 67 0.71 2.80 14.18
C VAL A 67 0.36 1.37 14.60
N THR A 68 1.33 0.59 15.09
CA THR A 68 1.10 -0.78 15.56
C THR A 68 0.13 -0.81 16.74
N GLU A 69 0.32 0.02 17.76
CA GLU A 69 -0.56 0.08 18.94
C GLU A 69 -1.98 0.51 18.57
N ILE A 70 -2.13 1.52 17.70
CA ILE A 70 -3.45 1.94 17.22
C ILE A 70 -4.10 0.79 16.45
N ALA A 71 -3.37 0.16 15.52
CA ALA A 71 -3.89 -0.94 14.72
C ALA A 71 -4.33 -2.13 15.58
N GLU A 72 -3.70 -2.37 16.73
CA GLU A 72 -4.10 -3.41 17.67
C GLU A 72 -5.41 -3.10 18.42
N LYS A 73 -5.59 -1.85 18.84
CA LYS A 73 -6.64 -1.49 19.80
C LYS A 73 -7.88 -0.83 19.18
N ILE A 74 -7.75 -0.22 18.02
CA ILE A 74 -8.86 0.50 17.41
C ILE A 74 -9.93 -0.47 16.87
N ALA A 75 -11.19 -0.20 17.21
CA ALA A 75 -12.33 -0.89 16.62
C ALA A 75 -12.61 -0.37 15.20
N ASP A 76 -13.19 -1.21 14.34
CA ASP A 76 -13.42 -0.86 12.94
C ASP A 76 -14.38 0.33 12.79
N GLU A 77 -15.41 0.40 13.62
CA GLU A 77 -16.39 1.49 13.61
C GLU A 77 -15.73 2.82 13.96
N LYS A 78 -14.83 2.81 14.95
CA LYS A 78 -14.07 4.00 15.35
C LYS A 78 -13.05 4.40 14.27
N LEU A 79 -12.41 3.42 13.62
CA LEU A 79 -11.53 3.67 12.49
C LEU A 79 -12.28 4.35 11.34
N ALA A 80 -13.48 3.86 11.01
CA ALA A 80 -14.34 4.45 9.98
C ALA A 80 -14.78 5.87 10.36
N GLU A 81 -15.18 6.10 11.61
CA GLU A 81 -15.51 7.43 12.13
C GLU A 81 -14.34 8.41 11.94
N ILE A 82 -13.12 8.01 12.30
CA ILE A 82 -11.92 8.83 12.19
C ILE A 82 -11.61 9.15 10.72
N PHE A 83 -11.62 8.16 9.83
CA PHE A 83 -11.39 8.39 8.40
C PHE A 83 -12.46 9.31 7.80
N ASN A 84 -13.72 9.12 8.16
CA ASN A 84 -14.82 9.94 7.66
C ASN A 84 -14.75 11.39 8.15
N LYS A 85 -14.26 11.60 9.37
CA LYS A 85 -14.02 12.92 9.95
C LYS A 85 -12.80 13.62 9.35
N LEU A 86 -11.67 12.92 9.26
CA LEU A 86 -10.38 13.51 8.86
C LEU A 86 -10.22 13.61 7.35
N LYS A 87 -10.87 12.72 6.57
CA LYS A 87 -10.71 12.59 5.12
C LYS A 87 -9.23 12.64 4.69
N PRO A 88 -8.38 11.74 5.24
CA PRO A 88 -6.95 11.81 5.01
C PRO A 88 -6.57 11.61 3.52
N GLU A 89 -5.48 12.25 3.12
CA GLU A 89 -4.89 12.16 1.79
C GLU A 89 -3.79 11.09 1.75
N ASP A 90 -3.61 10.45 0.59
CA ASP A 90 -2.52 9.54 0.28
C ASP A 90 -1.25 10.33 -0.04
N ARG A 91 -0.36 10.42 0.94
CA ARG A 91 0.90 11.14 0.81
C ARG A 91 2.06 10.25 0.37
N LEU A 92 1.84 8.94 0.29
CA LEU A 92 2.90 7.97 0.00
C LEU A 92 2.83 7.45 -1.44
N THR A 93 1.66 7.47 -2.06
CA THR A 93 1.47 7.02 -3.44
C THR A 93 0.68 8.06 -4.25
N ASP A 94 0.69 7.94 -5.57
CA ASP A 94 -0.12 8.78 -6.47
C ASP A 94 -1.39 8.05 -6.97
N ILE A 95 -1.88 7.07 -6.20
CA ILE A 95 -3.06 6.25 -6.53
C ILE A 95 -4.34 6.82 -5.92
N GLY A 96 -4.25 7.37 -4.70
CA GLY A 96 -5.38 7.96 -3.99
C GLY A 96 -6.42 6.96 -3.49
N CYS A 97 -6.19 5.66 -3.61
CA CYS A 97 -7.07 4.62 -3.09
C CYS A 97 -6.30 3.47 -2.42
N PHE A 98 -6.83 3.01 -1.30
CA PHE A 98 -6.49 1.78 -0.60
C PHE A 98 -7.56 0.73 -0.90
N ARG A 99 -7.15 -0.41 -1.47
CA ARG A 99 -8.07 -1.45 -1.96
C ARG A 99 -7.77 -2.81 -1.33
N GLY A 100 -8.00 -2.91 -0.03
CA GLY A 100 -7.68 -4.10 0.75
C GLY A 100 -8.74 -5.21 0.65
N LYS A 101 -8.52 -6.28 1.42
CA LYS A 101 -9.44 -7.41 1.61
C LYS A 101 -10.54 -7.09 2.60
N TYR A 102 -10.27 -6.21 3.56
CA TYR A 102 -11.19 -5.86 4.65
C TYR A 102 -11.59 -4.39 4.64
N TYR A 103 -10.76 -3.52 4.06
CA TYR A 103 -10.99 -2.08 4.01
C TYR A 103 -10.81 -1.53 2.60
N THR A 104 -11.68 -0.59 2.24
CA THR A 104 -11.56 0.19 1.02
C THR A 104 -11.69 1.66 1.35
N TYR A 105 -10.75 2.49 0.90
CA TYR A 105 -10.77 3.93 1.10
C TYR A 105 -10.21 4.64 -0.12
N CYS A 106 -10.92 5.64 -0.61
CA CYS A 106 -10.39 6.57 -1.61
C CYS A 106 -10.40 7.98 -1.02
N GLU A 107 -9.39 8.78 -1.37
CA GLU A 107 -9.23 10.15 -0.87
C GLU A 107 -10.52 10.97 -0.98
N GLY A 108 -10.88 11.65 0.11
CA GLY A 108 -12.12 12.43 0.21
C GLY A 108 -13.40 11.60 0.35
N GLY A 109 -13.35 10.29 0.09
CA GLY A 109 -14.44 9.34 0.25
C GLY A 109 -14.65 8.88 1.69
N GLU A 110 -15.50 7.89 1.87
CA GLU A 110 -15.71 7.22 3.17
C GLU A 110 -14.84 5.97 3.29
N LEU A 111 -14.44 5.62 4.53
CA LEU A 111 -13.82 4.32 4.77
C LEU A 111 -14.90 3.23 4.78
N LEU A 112 -14.82 2.35 3.80
CA LEU A 112 -15.70 1.20 3.67
C LEU A 112 -15.09 0.01 4.43
N LEU A 113 -15.87 -0.59 5.32
CA LEU A 113 -15.50 -1.79 6.10
C LEU A 113 -15.73 -3.09 5.30
N HIS A 114 -15.44 -3.05 3.99
CA HIS A 114 -15.44 -4.22 3.12
C HIS A 114 -14.27 -4.14 2.14
N GLY A 115 -13.83 -5.31 1.68
CA GLY A 115 -12.78 -5.42 0.68
C GLY A 115 -13.24 -5.02 -0.72
N SER A 116 -12.25 -4.78 -1.58
CA SER A 116 -12.42 -4.47 -3.00
C SER A 116 -11.57 -5.38 -3.90
N TRP A 117 -11.13 -6.53 -3.38
CA TRP A 117 -10.28 -7.47 -4.12
C TRP A 117 -10.92 -8.01 -5.40
N ASP A 118 -12.23 -8.26 -5.42
CA ASP A 118 -12.92 -8.69 -6.63
C ASP A 118 -12.86 -7.62 -7.73
N GLU A 119 -12.96 -6.35 -7.36
CA GLU A 119 -12.82 -5.24 -8.30
C GLU A 119 -11.38 -5.11 -8.79
N VAL A 120 -10.41 -5.24 -7.88
CA VAL A 120 -8.98 -5.23 -8.25
C VAL A 120 -8.68 -6.35 -9.24
N LYS A 121 -9.21 -7.56 -9.02
CA LYS A 121 -9.02 -8.70 -9.90
C LYS A 121 -9.58 -8.44 -11.30
N ARG A 122 -10.77 -7.84 -11.39
CA ARG A 122 -11.34 -7.38 -12.67
C ARG A 122 -10.44 -6.36 -13.36
N ASP A 123 -9.99 -5.35 -12.63
CA ASP A 123 -9.12 -4.30 -13.18
C ASP A 123 -7.77 -4.87 -13.67
N VAL A 124 -7.23 -5.89 -12.99
CA VAL A 124 -6.03 -6.60 -13.44
C VAL A 124 -6.30 -7.31 -14.76
N PHE A 125 -7.42 -8.03 -14.90
CA PHE A 125 -7.76 -8.68 -16.17
C PHE A 125 -7.93 -7.65 -17.30
N ASP A 126 -8.67 -6.57 -17.06
CA ASP A 126 -8.89 -5.50 -18.04
C ASP A 126 -7.57 -4.84 -18.48
N ALA A 127 -6.63 -4.65 -17.53
CA ALA A 127 -5.30 -4.16 -17.84
C ALA A 127 -4.48 -5.17 -18.66
N LEU A 128 -4.54 -6.46 -18.32
CA LEU A 128 -3.82 -7.52 -19.04
C LEU A 128 -4.41 -7.78 -20.43
N GLU A 129 -5.69 -7.53 -20.64
CA GLU A 129 -6.28 -7.56 -21.99
C GLU A 129 -5.65 -6.53 -22.92
N GLN A 130 -5.22 -5.37 -22.40
CA GLN A 130 -4.61 -4.32 -23.21
C GLN A 130 -3.09 -4.48 -23.31
N THR A 131 -2.44 -4.75 -22.19
CA THR A 131 -0.97 -4.83 -22.08
C THR A 131 -0.39 -6.20 -22.47
N LYS A 132 -1.22 -7.24 -22.50
CA LYS A 132 -0.88 -8.62 -22.83
C LYS A 132 0.30 -9.14 -21.98
N GLU A 133 1.21 -9.90 -22.60
CA GLU A 133 2.37 -10.49 -21.93
C GLU A 133 3.31 -9.47 -21.26
N ARG A 134 3.32 -8.21 -21.74
CA ARG A 134 4.19 -7.16 -21.20
C ARG A 134 3.75 -6.77 -19.79
N GLY A 135 2.45 -6.51 -19.61
CA GLY A 135 1.90 -6.19 -18.29
C GLY A 135 2.00 -7.38 -17.34
N TYR A 136 1.73 -8.60 -17.84
CA TYR A 136 1.91 -9.83 -17.04
C TYR A 136 3.33 -9.94 -16.47
N ALA A 137 4.34 -9.90 -17.34
CA ALA A 137 5.73 -10.03 -16.93
C ALA A 137 6.18 -8.88 -16.03
N PHE A 138 5.69 -7.66 -16.30
CA PHE A 138 6.01 -6.47 -15.51
C PHE A 138 5.46 -6.55 -14.08
N LEU A 139 4.17 -6.86 -13.92
CA LEU A 139 3.54 -7.00 -12.61
C LEU A 139 4.16 -8.16 -11.82
N LYS A 140 4.37 -9.31 -12.47
CA LYS A 140 5.03 -10.47 -11.85
C LYS A 140 6.44 -10.14 -11.37
N ALA A 141 7.21 -9.40 -12.16
CA ALA A 141 8.55 -8.96 -11.79
C ALA A 141 8.55 -8.02 -10.58
N ILE A 142 7.60 -7.07 -10.51
CA ILE A 142 7.45 -6.19 -9.35
C ILE A 142 7.11 -7.01 -8.10
N ILE A 143 6.12 -7.90 -8.16
CA ILE A 143 5.70 -8.74 -7.02
C ILE A 143 6.90 -9.52 -6.46
N LYS A 144 7.64 -10.20 -7.35
CA LYS A 144 8.83 -10.98 -6.95
C LYS A 144 9.87 -10.12 -6.26
N LEU A 145 10.26 -9.01 -6.88
CA LEU A 145 11.32 -8.14 -6.35
C LEU A 145 10.89 -7.45 -5.06
N THR A 146 9.62 -7.06 -4.93
CA THR A 146 9.07 -6.48 -3.70
C THR A 146 9.12 -7.48 -2.55
N LYS A 147 8.65 -8.72 -2.75
CA LYS A 147 8.72 -9.78 -1.73
C LYS A 147 10.15 -10.06 -1.28
N GLU A 148 11.09 -10.15 -2.24
CA GLU A 148 12.52 -10.33 -1.92
C GLU A 148 13.08 -9.15 -1.11
N MET A 149 12.70 -7.93 -1.45
CA MET A 149 13.16 -6.70 -0.79
C MET A 149 12.64 -6.61 0.65
N LEU A 150 11.34 -6.83 0.86
CA LEU A 150 10.71 -6.82 2.20
C LEU A 150 11.38 -7.87 3.09
N LYS A 151 11.56 -9.10 2.58
CA LYS A 151 12.25 -10.18 3.29
C LYS A 151 13.70 -9.85 3.64
N LYS A 152 14.47 -9.29 2.71
CA LYS A 152 15.90 -8.95 2.93
C LYS A 152 16.09 -7.85 3.97
N ARG A 153 15.13 -6.94 4.08
CA ARG A 153 15.20 -5.79 4.99
C ARG A 153 14.49 -6.01 6.33
N ASP A 154 13.82 -7.16 6.48
CA ASP A 154 13.01 -7.49 7.65
C ASP A 154 11.98 -6.39 7.97
N ILE A 155 11.28 -5.93 6.93
CA ILE A 155 10.23 -4.90 7.05
C ILE A 155 8.90 -5.46 6.55
N GLU A 156 7.84 -5.07 7.25
CA GLU A 156 6.47 -5.52 6.95
C GLU A 156 5.87 -4.82 5.72
N TYR A 157 6.15 -3.53 5.56
CA TYR A 157 5.61 -2.72 4.47
C TYR A 157 6.56 -1.59 4.08
N CYS A 158 6.53 -1.21 2.79
CA CYS A 158 7.19 -0.01 2.28
C CYS A 158 6.50 0.51 1.02
N TYR A 159 5.94 1.72 1.11
CA TYR A 159 5.35 2.42 -0.05
C TYR A 159 6.33 3.39 -0.73
N LEU A 160 7.41 3.77 -0.04
CA LEU A 160 8.30 4.86 -0.45
C LEU A 160 9.28 4.49 -1.57
N PHE A 161 9.71 3.24 -1.66
CA PHE A 161 10.63 2.79 -2.70
C PHE A 161 10.25 1.40 -3.19
N GLY A 162 10.48 1.18 -4.48
CA GLY A 162 10.22 -0.07 -5.17
C GLY A 162 11.44 -0.54 -5.97
N PRO A 163 11.35 -1.70 -6.63
CA PRO A 163 12.37 -2.18 -7.54
C PRO A 163 12.71 -1.18 -8.64
N SER A 164 13.99 -1.15 -9.02
CA SER A 164 14.46 -0.33 -10.14
C SER A 164 13.94 -0.89 -11.47
N TYR A 165 13.75 0.00 -12.45
CA TYR A 165 13.31 -0.43 -13.79
C TYR A 165 14.28 -1.43 -14.44
N SER A 166 15.58 -1.26 -14.23
CA SER A 166 16.61 -2.20 -14.71
C SER A 166 16.48 -3.59 -14.10
N ASP A 167 16.19 -3.68 -12.80
CA ASP A 167 15.98 -4.98 -12.15
C ASP A 167 14.72 -5.67 -12.66
N ILE A 168 13.65 -4.89 -12.88
CA ILE A 168 12.40 -5.38 -13.45
C ILE A 168 12.63 -5.95 -14.84
N LEU A 169 13.29 -5.21 -15.74
CA LEU A 169 13.59 -5.69 -17.09
C LEU A 169 14.44 -6.97 -17.07
N ARG A 170 15.38 -7.09 -16.13
CA ARG A 170 16.18 -8.31 -15.95
C ARG A 170 15.30 -9.50 -15.57
N VAL A 171 14.37 -9.33 -14.63
CA VAL A 171 13.43 -10.41 -14.23
C VAL A 171 12.46 -10.74 -15.36
N MET A 172 11.92 -9.74 -16.04
CA MET A 172 11.05 -9.93 -17.21
C MET A 172 11.72 -10.74 -18.32
N ARG A 173 13.01 -10.46 -18.61
CA ARG A 173 13.77 -11.21 -19.61
C ARG A 173 13.91 -12.69 -19.25
N VAL A 174 14.11 -13.00 -17.97
CA VAL A 174 14.19 -14.38 -17.48
C VAL A 174 12.83 -15.06 -17.59
N GLU A 175 11.74 -14.36 -17.20
CA GLU A 175 10.38 -14.91 -17.25
C GLU A 175 9.91 -15.21 -18.68
N LEU A 176 10.20 -14.31 -19.64
CA LEU A 176 9.75 -14.44 -21.02
C LEU A 176 10.74 -15.17 -21.94
N GLY A 177 11.97 -15.40 -21.50
CA GLY A 177 13.06 -15.93 -22.32
C GLY A 177 13.56 -14.98 -23.42
N ARG A 178 13.02 -13.75 -23.50
CA ARG A 178 13.40 -12.72 -24.47
C ARG A 178 13.32 -11.33 -23.86
N PHE A 179 14.05 -10.39 -24.45
CA PHE A 179 13.97 -8.99 -24.02
C PHE A 179 12.68 -8.35 -24.54
N VAL A 180 11.82 -7.96 -23.60
CA VAL A 180 10.58 -7.23 -23.85
C VAL A 180 10.47 -6.16 -22.77
N ALA A 181 10.20 -4.93 -23.17
CA ALA A 181 10.03 -3.80 -22.27
C ALA A 181 8.59 -3.27 -22.31
N PRO A 182 8.01 -2.86 -21.18
CA PRO A 182 6.73 -2.15 -21.17
C PRO A 182 6.81 -0.84 -21.97
N SER A 183 5.76 -0.56 -22.71
CA SER A 183 5.56 0.70 -23.44
C SER A 183 4.97 1.79 -22.53
N PRO A 184 5.09 3.08 -22.91
CA PRO A 184 4.40 4.18 -22.20
C PRO A 184 2.89 3.94 -21.99
N ARG A 185 2.24 3.32 -22.98
CA ARG A 185 0.81 2.95 -22.90
C ARG A 185 0.55 1.93 -21.80
N ASP A 186 1.44 0.95 -21.62
CA ASP A 186 1.25 -0.08 -20.59
C ASP A 186 1.26 0.54 -19.19
N PHE A 187 2.16 1.51 -18.92
CA PHE A 187 2.16 2.23 -17.64
C PHE A 187 0.88 3.07 -17.44
N ALA A 188 0.38 3.70 -18.49
CA ALA A 188 -0.85 4.49 -18.41
C ALA A 188 -2.06 3.63 -18.08
N VAL A 189 -2.18 2.45 -18.71
CA VAL A 189 -3.24 1.48 -18.42
C VAL A 189 -3.15 0.99 -16.98
N LEU A 190 -1.98 0.51 -16.55
CA LEU A 190 -1.80 -0.01 -15.19
C LEU A 190 -2.05 1.03 -14.11
N LYS A 191 -1.68 2.29 -14.37
CA LYS A 191 -1.94 3.41 -13.45
C LYS A 191 -3.42 3.79 -13.41
N ALA A 192 -4.10 3.83 -14.57
CA ALA A 192 -5.53 4.13 -14.64
C ALA A 192 -6.37 3.09 -13.88
N CYS A 193 -5.94 1.82 -13.91
CA CYS A 193 -6.53 0.74 -13.12
C CYS A 193 -6.11 0.74 -11.64
N GLN A 194 -5.30 1.71 -11.19
CA GLN A 194 -4.80 1.83 -9.82
C GLN A 194 -3.99 0.62 -9.30
N ILE A 195 -3.42 -0.17 -10.22
CA ILE A 195 -2.62 -1.36 -9.87
C ILE A 195 -1.13 -0.99 -9.68
N TYR A 196 -0.71 0.12 -10.26
CA TYR A 196 0.69 0.50 -10.37
C TYR A 196 0.90 1.99 -10.06
N TYR A 197 2.00 2.27 -9.37
CA TYR A 197 2.51 3.62 -9.18
C TYR A 197 4.03 3.71 -9.29
N LYS A 198 4.51 4.94 -9.53
CA LYS A 198 5.94 5.27 -9.44
C LYS A 198 6.29 5.59 -7.99
N SER A 199 7.25 4.86 -7.44
CA SER A 199 7.80 5.08 -6.11
C SER A 199 9.22 5.65 -6.21
N GLY A 200 9.86 5.90 -5.08
CA GLY A 200 11.23 6.40 -5.03
C GLY A 200 11.37 7.89 -5.35
N SER A 201 12.61 8.31 -5.58
CA SER A 201 12.93 9.71 -5.85
C SER A 201 13.08 9.97 -7.35
N ARG A 202 13.08 11.24 -7.76
CA ARG A 202 13.39 11.62 -9.15
C ARG A 202 14.74 11.08 -9.63
N ARG A 203 15.72 10.94 -8.73
CA ARG A 203 17.06 10.41 -9.04
C ARG A 203 17.10 8.88 -9.09
N TYR A 204 16.25 8.23 -8.29
CA TYR A 204 16.16 6.78 -8.18
C TYR A 204 14.69 6.34 -8.23
N PRO A 205 14.08 6.33 -9.43
CA PRO A 205 12.68 5.96 -9.59
C PRO A 205 12.51 4.46 -9.35
N GLY A 206 11.54 4.13 -8.51
CA GLY A 206 11.04 2.78 -8.27
C GLY A 206 9.69 2.56 -8.93
N HIS A 207 9.30 1.30 -9.02
CA HIS A 207 8.02 0.86 -9.58
C HIS A 207 7.34 -0.07 -8.59
N SER A 208 6.11 0.24 -8.20
CA SER A 208 5.44 -0.45 -7.10
C SER A 208 4.00 -0.80 -7.46
N ILE A 209 3.51 -1.86 -6.82
CA ILE A 209 2.10 -2.24 -6.72
C ILE A 209 1.70 -1.97 -5.26
N PRO A 210 0.52 -1.40 -4.96
CA PRO A 210 0.05 -1.25 -3.59
C PRO A 210 0.12 -2.57 -2.82
N LEU A 211 0.63 -2.54 -1.60
CA LEU A 211 0.96 -3.76 -0.88
C LEU A 211 -0.29 -4.55 -0.50
N GLU A 212 -1.39 -3.84 -0.23
CA GLU A 212 -2.68 -4.42 0.10
C GLU A 212 -3.32 -5.19 -1.07
N ILE A 213 -2.91 -4.92 -2.31
CA ILE A 213 -3.39 -5.64 -3.50
C ILE A 213 -2.41 -6.68 -4.03
N LEU A 214 -1.17 -6.74 -3.53
CA LEU A 214 -0.16 -7.69 -4.01
C LEU A 214 -0.67 -9.14 -4.08
N PRO A 215 -1.36 -9.69 -3.06
CA PRO A 215 -1.84 -11.07 -3.10
C PRO A 215 -2.87 -11.31 -4.21
N VAL A 216 -3.86 -10.43 -4.34
CA VAL A 216 -4.92 -10.59 -5.36
C VAL A 216 -4.41 -10.34 -6.77
N VAL A 217 -3.43 -9.45 -6.96
CA VAL A 217 -2.78 -9.27 -8.26
C VAL A 217 -1.99 -10.52 -8.64
N GLU A 218 -1.28 -11.15 -7.70
CA GLU A 218 -0.56 -12.41 -7.95
C GLU A 218 -1.52 -13.54 -8.33
N GLU A 219 -2.63 -13.70 -7.60
CA GLU A 219 -3.69 -14.66 -7.93
C GLU A 219 -4.25 -14.43 -9.34
N ALA A 220 -4.59 -13.17 -9.67
CA ALA A 220 -5.11 -12.79 -10.98
C ALA A 220 -4.12 -13.11 -12.11
N LEU A 221 -2.83 -12.91 -11.89
CA LEU A 221 -1.78 -13.25 -12.87
C LEU A 221 -1.72 -14.75 -13.13
N GLU A 222 -1.79 -15.59 -12.09
CA GLU A 222 -1.78 -17.05 -12.23
C GLU A 222 -3.04 -17.54 -12.96
N GLU A 223 -4.22 -17.01 -12.63
CA GLU A 223 -5.46 -17.32 -13.36
C GLU A 223 -5.39 -16.91 -14.82
N TRP A 224 -4.87 -15.71 -15.10
CA TRP A 224 -4.73 -15.23 -16.48
C TRP A 224 -3.82 -16.13 -17.29
N LYS A 225 -2.73 -16.62 -16.70
CA LYS A 225 -1.81 -17.55 -17.35
C LYS A 225 -2.49 -18.89 -17.66
N LEU A 226 -3.23 -19.45 -16.71
CA LEU A 226 -3.97 -20.70 -16.90
C LEU A 226 -5.00 -20.59 -18.03
N ARG A 227 -5.79 -19.50 -18.06
CA ARG A 227 -6.78 -19.25 -19.13
C ARG A 227 -6.16 -19.22 -20.52
N ARG A 228 -4.91 -18.76 -20.63
CA ARG A 228 -4.17 -18.71 -21.91
C ARG A 228 -3.46 -20.01 -22.28
N GLN A 229 -3.28 -20.94 -21.36
CA GLN A 229 -2.73 -22.27 -21.64
C GLN A 229 -3.81 -23.27 -22.07
N CYS A 230 -5.07 -22.99 -21.73
CA CYS A 230 -6.24 -23.79 -22.13
C CYS A 230 -6.87 -23.32 -23.47
N LEU A 231 -6.33 -22.28 -24.10
CA LEU A 231 -6.72 -21.75 -25.41
C LEU A 231 -5.63 -22.08 -26.44
#